data_AF-A0A956WEU6-F1
#
_entry.id   AF-A0A956WEU6-F1
#
_cell.length_a   1.000
_cell.length_b   1.000
_cell.length_c   1.000
_cell.angle_alpha   90.00
_cell.angle_beta   90.00
_cell.angle_gamma   90.00
#
_symmetry.space_group_name_H-M   'P 1'
#
loop_
_entity.id
_entity.type
_entity.pdbx_description
1 polymer ?
#
loop_
_entity_poly.entity_id
_entity_poly.type
_entity_poly.pdbx_seq_one_letter_code
_entity_poly.pdbx_strand_id
1 'polypeptide(L)'
;REAGAEPSEAGHPVIKKIHKAGAAEAAPLEGRLEREIAGKVRVVEYHPDGDLRDTEQVPLLEEGGVEAFVEREVLPYAEDAWIVPGSTRVGYEVNFTRYFYRPVELRSLEEIRDDILALEHETEGLLEDIVGGEGPQT
;
A
#
# COMPACT_ATOMS: atom_id res chain seq x y z
N ARG A 1 -29.95 14.80 -17.01
CA ARG A 1 -29.12 15.89 -16.47
C ARG A 1 -28.66 15.40 -15.11
N GLU A 2 -27.55 14.66 -15.08
CA GLU A 2 -26.96 14.24 -13.80
C GLU A 2 -26.33 15.49 -13.19
N ALA A 3 -26.91 15.96 -12.10
CA ALA A 3 -26.29 17.00 -11.29
C ALA A 3 -25.17 16.29 -10.52
N GLY A 4 -23.92 16.46 -10.99
CA GLY A 4 -22.76 16.13 -10.19
C GLY A 4 -22.78 17.04 -8.96
N ALA A 5 -23.00 16.44 -7.79
CA ALA A 5 -22.84 17.13 -6.53
C ALA A 5 -21.35 17.19 -6.22
N GLU A 6 -20.82 18.40 -6.07
CA GLU A 6 -19.44 18.61 -5.66
C GLU A 6 -19.22 18.10 -4.22
N PRO A 7 -18.02 17.58 -3.91
CA PRO A 7 -17.70 17.14 -2.56
C PRO A 7 -17.86 18.30 -1.57
N SER A 8 -18.52 18.04 -0.44
CA SER A 8 -18.73 19.07 0.57
C SER A 8 -17.42 19.41 1.28
N GLU A 9 -17.10 20.69 1.47
CA GLU A 9 -15.94 21.17 2.25
C GLU A 9 -15.90 20.63 3.70
N ALA A 10 -17.01 20.07 4.19
CA ALA A 10 -17.17 19.60 5.57
C ALA A 10 -16.94 18.09 5.74
N GLY A 11 -16.55 17.35 4.70
CA GLY A 11 -16.30 15.90 4.78
C GLY A 11 -17.57 15.07 4.99
N HIS A 12 -18.75 15.60 4.68
CA HIS A 12 -20.00 14.86 4.77
C HIS A 12 -20.27 14.05 3.49
N PRO A 13 -20.77 12.81 3.60
CA PRO A 13 -20.98 11.93 2.47
C PRO A 13 -22.05 12.47 1.52
N VAL A 14 -21.75 12.46 0.22
CA VAL A 14 -22.61 13.00 -0.84
C VAL A 14 -23.42 11.88 -1.49
N ILE A 15 -24.75 12.00 -1.54
CA ILE A 15 -25.61 11.01 -2.18
C ILE A 15 -25.40 11.02 -3.70
N LYS A 16 -24.99 9.89 -4.25
CA LYS A 16 -24.85 9.65 -5.69
C LYS A 16 -26.18 9.27 -6.32
N LYS A 17 -26.96 8.41 -5.66
CA LYS A 17 -28.20 7.87 -6.21
C LYS A 17 -29.20 7.54 -5.11
N ILE A 18 -30.47 7.84 -5.39
CA ILE A 18 -31.62 7.44 -4.58
C ILE A 18 -32.48 6.50 -5.42
N HIS A 19 -32.70 5.27 -4.95
CA HIS A 19 -33.54 4.30 -5.63
C HIS A 19 -35.03 4.54 -5.32
N LYS A 20 -35.90 4.20 -6.28
CA LYS A 20 -37.35 4.15 -6.03
C LYS A 20 -37.65 2.98 -5.07
N ALA A 21 -38.81 3.03 -4.40
CA ALA A 21 -39.21 1.96 -3.47
C ALA A 21 -39.31 0.64 -4.22
N GLY A 22 -38.70 -0.40 -3.65
CA GLY A 22 -38.65 -1.75 -4.23
C GLY A 22 -37.81 -1.87 -5.51
N ALA A 23 -37.12 -0.81 -5.95
CA ALA A 23 -36.28 -0.86 -7.15
C ALA A 23 -34.85 -1.38 -6.87
N ALA A 24 -34.42 -1.37 -5.61
CA ALA A 24 -33.16 -1.93 -5.16
C ALA A 24 -33.32 -2.48 -3.75
N GLU A 25 -32.55 -3.52 -3.44
CA GLU A 25 -32.41 -4.09 -2.11
C GLU A 25 -31.26 -3.40 -1.37
N ALA A 26 -31.38 -3.30 -0.05
CA ALA A 26 -30.30 -2.82 0.80
C ALA A 26 -29.17 -3.86 0.81
N ALA A 27 -27.94 -3.40 0.64
CA ALA A 27 -26.74 -4.20 0.78
C ALA A 27 -25.65 -3.31 1.39
N PRO A 28 -25.63 -3.16 2.73
CA PRO A 28 -24.72 -2.23 3.40
C PRO A 28 -23.25 -2.47 3.05
N LEU A 29 -22.82 -3.74 3.00
CA LEU A 29 -21.45 -4.13 2.63
C LEU A 29 -21.08 -3.76 1.19
N GLU A 30 -22.05 -3.42 0.33
CA GLU A 30 -21.81 -2.96 -1.05
C GLU A 30 -22.13 -1.47 -1.22
N GLY A 31 -22.34 -0.73 -0.12
CA GLY A 31 -22.62 0.71 -0.14
C GLY A 31 -24.06 1.08 -0.48
N ARG A 32 -24.99 0.10 -0.47
CA ARG A 32 -26.43 0.32 -0.66
C ARG A 32 -27.12 0.39 0.70
N LEU A 33 -27.33 1.60 1.20
CA LEU A 33 -27.83 1.84 2.56
C LEU A 33 -29.28 2.30 2.57
N GLU A 34 -30.05 1.90 3.59
CA GLU A 34 -31.39 2.45 3.82
C GLU A 34 -31.32 3.80 4.53
N ARG A 35 -32.03 4.79 3.99
CA ARG A 35 -32.19 6.11 4.60
C ARG A 35 -33.62 6.61 4.44
N GLU A 36 -34.10 7.32 5.45
CA GLU A 36 -35.37 8.03 5.36
C GLU A 36 -35.17 9.34 4.60
N ILE A 37 -35.87 9.48 3.46
CA ILE A 37 -35.85 10.69 2.65
C ILE A 37 -37.29 11.14 2.42
N ALA A 38 -37.61 12.33 2.91
CA ALA A 38 -38.96 12.92 2.82
C ALA A 38 -40.07 11.97 3.32
N GLY A 39 -39.84 11.35 4.49
CA GLY A 39 -40.81 10.45 5.14
C GLY A 39 -40.96 9.08 4.48
N LYS A 40 -40.03 8.69 3.60
CA LYS A 40 -40.04 7.38 2.93
C LYS A 40 -38.66 6.74 3.05
N VAL A 41 -38.62 5.48 3.47
CA VAL A 41 -37.40 4.66 3.45
C VAL A 41 -37.03 4.38 1.99
N ARG A 42 -35.79 4.71 1.62
CA ARG A 42 -35.22 4.50 0.30
C ARG A 42 -33.83 3.89 0.44
N VAL A 43 -33.43 3.10 -0.55
CA VAL A 43 -32.04 2.69 -0.70
C VAL A 43 -31.27 3.82 -1.39
N VAL A 44 -30.12 4.17 -0.84
CA VAL A 44 -29.22 5.20 -1.36
C VAL A 44 -27.82 4.66 -1.58
N GLU A 45 -27.14 5.21 -2.58
CA GLU A 45 -25.71 5.02 -2.82
C GLU A 45 -25.01 6.38 -2.68
N TYR A 46 -23.82 6.38 -2.08
CA TYR A 46 -23.01 7.57 -1.91
C TYR A 46 -21.87 7.64 -2.95
N HIS A 47 -21.37 8.84 -3.22
CA HIS A 47 -20.13 9.00 -3.95
C HIS A 47 -18.97 8.50 -3.08
N PRO A 48 -18.13 7.57 -3.56
CA PRO A 48 -16.94 7.19 -2.82
C PRO A 48 -15.97 8.35 -2.78
N ASP A 49 -15.39 8.60 -1.61
CA ASP A 49 -14.21 9.45 -1.49
C ASP A 49 -12.99 8.67 -1.99
N GLY A 50 -12.26 9.22 -2.95
CA GLY A 50 -11.09 8.58 -3.53
C GLY A 50 -9.91 8.56 -2.57
N ASP A 51 -9.81 9.55 -1.70
CA ASP A 51 -8.70 9.73 -0.76
C ASP A 51 -8.82 8.81 0.46
N LEU A 52 -10.02 8.27 0.71
CA LEU A 52 -10.31 7.32 1.79
C LEU A 52 -10.33 5.86 1.31
N ARG A 53 -9.93 5.58 0.06
CA ARG A 53 -9.89 4.20 -0.44
C ARG A 53 -8.72 3.43 0.16
N ASP A 54 -9.02 2.23 0.63
CA ASP A 54 -8.02 1.28 1.10
C ASP A 54 -8.23 -0.11 0.47
N THR A 55 -7.25 -1.00 0.64
CA THR A 55 -7.28 -2.39 0.17
C THR A 55 -6.76 -3.32 1.26
N GLU A 56 -7.56 -4.32 1.59
CA GLU A 56 -7.21 -5.36 2.55
C GLU A 56 -6.67 -6.62 1.86
N GLN A 57 -5.68 -7.26 2.49
CA GLN A 57 -5.21 -8.59 2.12
C GLN A 57 -5.94 -9.64 2.95
N VAL A 58 -6.97 -10.25 2.36
CA VAL A 58 -7.78 -11.27 3.04
C VAL A 58 -7.24 -12.67 2.72
N PRO A 59 -7.07 -13.55 3.73
CA PRO A 59 -6.70 -14.95 3.49
C PRO A 59 -7.64 -15.63 2.49
N LEU A 60 -7.09 -16.39 1.54
CA LEU A 60 -7.89 -17.07 0.51
C LEU A 60 -8.92 -18.04 1.11
N LEU A 61 -8.60 -18.63 2.26
CA LEU A 61 -9.43 -19.59 2.99
C LEU A 61 -10.08 -18.97 4.23
N GLU A 62 -10.31 -17.66 4.22
CA GLU A 62 -11.04 -16.97 5.28
C GLU A 62 -12.41 -17.61 5.51
N GLU A 63 -12.71 -17.93 6.77
CA GLU A 63 -14.00 -18.50 7.13
C GLU A 63 -15.12 -17.47 6.93
N GLY A 64 -16.11 -17.80 6.10
CA GLY A 64 -17.19 -16.86 5.75
C GLY A 64 -16.83 -15.88 4.62
N GLY A 65 -15.62 -15.96 4.06
CA GLY A 65 -15.21 -15.17 2.90
C GLY A 65 -14.82 -13.72 3.24
N VAL A 66 -14.80 -12.87 2.21
CA VAL A 66 -14.34 -11.48 2.32
C VAL A 66 -15.29 -10.65 3.18
N GLU A 67 -16.58 -10.92 3.07
CA GLU A 67 -17.64 -10.24 3.83
C GLU A 67 -17.44 -10.43 5.33
N ALA A 68 -17.19 -11.67 5.77
CA ALA A 68 -16.95 -11.97 7.18
C ALA A 68 -15.68 -11.29 7.73
N PHE A 69 -14.64 -11.18 6.91
CA PHE A 69 -13.44 -10.42 7.27
C PHE A 69 -13.76 -8.93 7.44
N VAL A 70 -14.46 -8.33 6.49
CA VAL A 70 -14.83 -6.90 6.53
C VAL A 70 -15.69 -6.59 7.75
N GLU A 71 -16.66 -7.45 8.07
CA GLU A 71 -17.48 -7.28 9.27
C GLU A 71 -16.68 -7.35 10.58
N ARG A 72 -15.66 -8.22 10.63
CA ARG A 72 -14.86 -8.44 11.84
C ARG A 72 -13.73 -7.43 12.02
N GLU A 73 -13.03 -7.09 10.95
CA GLU A 73 -11.76 -6.35 11.00
C GLU A 73 -11.87 -4.91 10.50
N VAL A 74 -12.87 -4.59 9.66
CA VAL A 74 -12.99 -3.25 9.04
C VAL A 74 -14.10 -2.43 9.69
N LEU A 75 -15.34 -2.94 9.68
CA LEU A 75 -16.51 -2.21 10.16
C LEU A 75 -16.43 -1.71 11.62
N PRO A 76 -15.74 -2.38 12.57
CA PRO A 76 -15.57 -1.85 13.92
C PRO A 76 -14.76 -0.56 14.01
N TYR A 77 -13.96 -0.26 12.98
CA TYR A 77 -13.09 0.93 12.93
C TYR A 77 -13.54 1.95 11.88
N ALA A 78 -14.25 1.50 10.84
CA ALA A 78 -14.82 2.32 9.79
C ALA A 78 -16.26 1.87 9.48
N GLU A 79 -17.21 2.38 10.27
CA GLU A 79 -18.64 1.99 10.20
C GLU A 79 -19.29 2.32 8.85
N ASP A 80 -18.76 3.31 8.13
CA ASP A 80 -19.22 3.76 6.83
C ASP A 80 -18.44 3.13 5.67
N ALA A 81 -17.57 2.15 5.92
CA ALA A 81 -16.87 1.42 4.87
C ALA A 81 -17.80 0.46 4.12
N TRP A 82 -17.53 0.26 2.83
CA TRP A 82 -18.16 -0.77 2.02
C TRP A 82 -17.21 -1.32 0.96
N ILE A 83 -17.46 -2.55 0.54
CA ILE A 83 -16.75 -3.22 -0.54
C ILE A 83 -17.22 -2.65 -1.88
N VAL A 84 -16.28 -2.28 -2.74
CA VAL A 84 -16.61 -1.88 -4.11
C VAL A 84 -16.97 -3.13 -4.92
N PRO A 85 -18.19 -3.22 -5.50
CA PRO A 85 -18.59 -4.42 -6.24
C PRO A 85 -17.62 -4.75 -7.39
N GLY A 86 -17.13 -5.98 -7.41
CA GLY A 86 -16.19 -6.47 -8.42
C GLY A 86 -14.74 -6.00 -8.26
N SER A 87 -14.39 -5.30 -7.16
CA SER A 87 -12.99 -4.90 -6.90
C SER A 87 -12.15 -6.01 -6.28
N THR A 88 -12.78 -7.04 -5.72
CA THR A 88 -12.11 -8.20 -5.11
C THR A 88 -11.31 -8.96 -6.16
N ARG A 89 -10.05 -9.27 -5.86
CA ARG A 89 -9.14 -10.01 -6.75
C ARG A 89 -8.52 -11.16 -5.98
N VAL A 90 -8.45 -12.33 -6.62
CA VAL A 90 -7.73 -13.48 -6.08
C VAL A 90 -6.30 -13.47 -6.62
N GLY A 91 -5.33 -13.52 -5.72
CA GLY A 91 -3.91 -13.54 -6.05
C GLY A 91 -3.11 -14.39 -5.07
N TYR A 92 -1.87 -14.71 -5.46
CA TYR A 92 -0.91 -15.39 -4.61
C TYR A 92 0.35 -14.54 -4.53
N GLU A 93 0.91 -14.41 -3.34
CA GLU A 93 2.19 -13.74 -3.14
C GLU A 93 3.33 -14.76 -3.10
N VAL A 94 4.39 -14.49 -3.85
CA VAL A 94 5.65 -15.24 -3.77
C VAL A 94 6.72 -14.30 -3.22
N ASN A 95 7.19 -14.58 -2.01
CA ASN A 95 8.28 -13.80 -1.43
C ASN A 95 9.61 -14.16 -2.10
N PHE A 96 10.05 -13.33 -3.05
CA PHE A 96 11.22 -13.63 -3.85
C PHE A 96 12.50 -13.75 -3.01
N THR A 97 12.69 -12.88 -2.03
CA THR A 97 13.86 -12.93 -1.15
C THR A 97 13.89 -14.25 -0.37
N ARG A 98 12.76 -14.69 0.18
CA ARG A 98 12.71 -15.94 0.95
C ARG A 98 13.08 -17.17 0.12
N TYR A 99 12.66 -17.23 -1.14
CA TYR A 99 12.80 -18.45 -1.95
C TYR A 99 13.96 -18.43 -2.95
N PHE A 100 14.36 -17.25 -3.42
CA PHE A 100 15.35 -17.10 -4.49
C PHE A 100 16.60 -16.33 -4.05
N TYR A 101 16.61 -15.72 -2.86
CA TYR A 101 17.83 -15.06 -2.38
C TYR A 101 18.91 -16.10 -2.10
N ARG A 102 20.04 -15.93 -2.77
CA ARG A 102 21.28 -16.59 -2.41
C ARG A 102 22.12 -15.59 -1.63
N PRO A 103 22.47 -15.89 -0.38
CA PRO A 103 23.44 -15.08 0.35
C PRO A 103 24.70 -14.90 -0.50
N VAL A 104 25.16 -13.67 -0.59
CA VAL A 104 26.46 -13.39 -1.20
C VAL A 104 27.52 -13.92 -0.24
N GLU A 105 28.39 -14.81 -0.75
CA GLU A 105 29.54 -15.25 0.03
C GLU A 105 30.42 -14.05 0.37
N LEU A 106 30.73 -13.89 1.65
CA LEU A 106 31.63 -12.84 2.11
C LEU A 106 33.05 -13.18 1.67
N ARG A 107 33.81 -12.14 1.28
CA ARG A 107 35.25 -12.27 1.04
C ARG A 107 35.95 -12.84 2.28
N SER A 108 37.01 -13.60 2.07
CA SER A 108 37.75 -14.17 3.21
C SER A 108 38.50 -13.09 3.98
N LEU A 109 38.81 -13.35 5.25
CA LEU A 109 39.65 -12.43 6.05
C LEU A 109 41.06 -12.27 5.45
N GLU A 110 41.55 -13.29 4.74
CA GLU A 110 42.86 -13.30 4.12
C GLU A 110 42.89 -12.38 2.91
N GLU A 111 41.88 -12.45 2.03
CA GLU A 111 41.69 -11.48 0.93
C GLU A 111 41.53 -10.06 1.46
N ILE A 112 40.74 -9.87 2.53
CA ILE A 112 40.57 -8.54 3.14
C ILE A 112 41.92 -8.00 3.64
N ARG A 113 42.73 -8.84 4.27
CA ARG A 113 44.07 -8.46 4.76
C ARG A 113 45.00 -8.11 3.62
N ASP A 114 45.02 -8.90 2.55
CA ASP A 114 45.92 -8.68 1.42
C ASP A 114 45.55 -7.39 0.66
N ASP A 115 44.26 -7.11 0.50
CA ASP A 115 43.77 -5.82 -0.04
C ASP A 115 44.23 -4.63 0.81
N ILE A 116 44.14 -4.74 2.15
CA ILE A 116 44.57 -3.67 3.07
C ILE A 116 46.07 -3.40 2.91
N LEU A 117 46.90 -4.46 2.90
CA LEU A 117 48.35 -4.32 2.76
C LEU A 117 48.75 -3.74 1.39
N ALA A 118 48.04 -4.13 0.33
CA ALA A 118 48.26 -3.58 -1.01
C ALA A 118 47.95 -2.08 -1.06
N LEU A 119 46.83 -1.66 -0.44
CA LEU A 119 46.46 -0.25 -0.33
C LEU A 119 47.47 0.55 0.51
N GLU A 120 47.96 0.00 1.62
CA GLU A 120 49.00 0.63 2.43
C GLU A 120 50.25 0.92 1.58
N HIS A 121 50.73 -0.08 0.83
CA HIS A 121 51.91 0.08 -0.02
C HIS A 121 51.70 1.09 -1.16
N GLU A 122 50.52 1.10 -1.79
CA GLU A 122 50.17 2.09 -2.82
C GLU A 122 50.18 3.51 -2.25
N THR A 123 49.65 3.70 -1.03
CA THR A 123 49.62 5.01 -0.37
C THR A 123 50.99 5.50 0.09
N GLU A 124 51.90 4.60 0.50
CA GLU A 124 53.29 4.96 0.81
C GLU A 124 54.00 5.52 -0.43
N GLY A 125 53.87 4.85 -1.58
CA GLY A 125 54.44 5.31 -2.84
C GLY A 125 53.85 6.66 -3.31
N LEU A 126 52.54 6.86 -3.11
CA LEU A 126 51.89 8.14 -3.41
C LEU A 126 52.39 9.28 -2.52
N LEU A 127 52.67 9.00 -1.24
CA LEU A 127 53.18 10.00 -0.30
C LEU A 127 54.63 10.38 -0.66
N GLU A 128 55.44 9.40 -1.08
CA GLU A 128 56.80 9.62 -1.57
C GLU A 128 56.82 10.44 -2.87
N ASP A 129 55.88 10.22 -3.79
CA ASP A 129 55.76 11.03 -5.01
C ASP A 129 55.34 12.48 -4.71
N ILE A 130 54.50 12.70 -3.69
CA ILE A 130 54.04 14.04 -3.27
C ILE A 130 55.10 14.78 -2.45
N VAL A 131 55.85 14.09 -1.59
CA VAL A 131 56.86 14.67 -0.67
C VAL A 131 58.25 14.69 -1.29
N GLY A 132 58.57 13.76 -2.19
CA GLY A 132 59.87 13.55 -2.83
C GLY A 132 60.07 14.30 -4.15
N GLY A 133 59.12 15.13 -4.57
CA GLY A 133 59.28 16.05 -5.70
C GLY A 133 60.37 17.11 -5.43
N GLU A 134 61.57 16.86 -5.95
CA GLU A 134 62.66 17.80 -6.28
C GLU A 134 62.97 18.92 -5.27
N GLY A 135 63.75 18.59 -4.24
CA GLY A 135 64.65 19.57 -3.61
C GLY A 135 65.96 19.65 -4.40
N PRO A 136 66.41 20.83 -4.88
CA PRO A 136 67.61 20.92 -5.72
C PRO A 136 68.85 20.52 -4.92
N GLN A 137 69.69 19.67 -5.53
CA GLN A 137 71.00 19.32 -4.99
C GLN A 137 71.95 20.52 -5.10
N THR A 138 72.47 20.99 -3.97
CA THR A 138 73.66 21.86 -3.85
C THR A 138 74.60 21.28 -2.84
#